data_AF-A0A924V1V4-F1
#
_entry.id   AF-A0A924V1V4-F1
#
_cell.length_a   1.000
_cell.length_b   1.000
_cell.length_c   1.000
_cell.angle_alpha   90.00
_cell.angle_beta   90.00
_cell.angle_gamma   90.00
#
_symmetry.space_group_name_H-M   'P 1'
#
loop_
_entity.id
_entity.type
_entity.pdbx_description
1 polymer ?
#
loop_
_entity_poly.entity_id
_entity_poly.type
_entity_poly.pdbx_seq_one_letter_code
_entity_poly.pdbx_strand_id
1 'polypeptide(L)'
;MELTEKVAQSATTEKEEASTTDAETKNAGATTKTLSATSFTINEIVSSYLKLKNALVKDDSKGAANAGKALYVTLNSIDTKSLDAKLKKEYVDIADDAKEHA
;
A
#
# COMPACT_ATOMS: atom_id res chain seq x y z
N MET A 1 35.32 -14.41 -40.42
CA MET A 1 35.49 -15.80 -39.93
C MET A 1 35.62 -15.67 -38.42
N GLU A 2 34.60 -15.75 -37.56
CA GLU A 2 33.46 -16.68 -37.47
C GLU A 2 33.77 -18.09 -37.93
N LEU A 3 33.97 -18.97 -36.95
CA LEU A 3 33.84 -20.44 -36.91
C LEU A 3 34.04 -20.79 -35.41
N THR A 4 33.04 -20.73 -34.54
CA THR A 4 31.92 -21.67 -34.37
C THR A 4 32.36 -23.14 -34.36
N GLU A 5 32.58 -23.70 -33.17
CA GLU A 5 32.55 -25.15 -32.95
C GLU A 5 31.40 -25.52 -31.99
N LYS A 6 30.31 -25.89 -32.65
CA LYS A 6 29.33 -26.97 -32.46
C LYS A 6 29.17 -27.65 -31.08
N VAL A 7 27.92 -27.56 -30.62
CA VAL A 7 27.18 -28.36 -29.63
C VAL A 7 27.34 -29.88 -29.79
N ALA A 8 27.46 -30.57 -28.65
CA ALA A 8 26.96 -31.93 -28.46
C ALA A 8 25.93 -31.94 -27.32
N GLN A 9 24.70 -32.36 -27.65
CA GLN A 9 23.58 -32.55 -26.74
C GLN A 9 23.16 -34.02 -26.77
N SER A 10 22.99 -34.63 -25.59
CA SER A 10 22.16 -35.82 -25.24
C SER A 10 22.70 -36.35 -23.90
N ALA A 11 21.96 -36.77 -22.89
CA ALA A 11 20.54 -37.00 -22.61
C ALA A 11 20.38 -36.79 -21.06
N THR A 12 19.26 -36.68 -20.37
CA THR A 12 17.94 -37.34 -20.32
C THR A 12 17.11 -36.47 -19.35
N THR A 13 15.93 -35.97 -19.73
CA THR A 13 14.62 -36.54 -19.32
C THR A 13 14.50 -36.84 -17.83
N GLU A 14 13.77 -36.00 -17.08
CA GLU A 14 12.60 -36.44 -16.31
C GLU A 14 11.50 -35.39 -16.46
N LYS A 15 10.30 -35.90 -16.70
CA LYS A 15 9.05 -35.26 -17.13
C LYS A 15 8.06 -35.46 -15.99
N GLU A 16 7.31 -34.40 -15.67
CA GLU A 16 5.98 -34.38 -15.00
C GLU A 16 5.86 -35.16 -13.68
N GLU A 17 5.17 -34.64 -12.67
CA GLU A 17 3.73 -34.50 -12.72
C GLU A 17 3.22 -33.61 -11.59
N ALA A 18 2.13 -32.93 -11.89
CA ALA A 18 1.29 -32.23 -10.95
C ALA A 18 0.80 -33.15 -9.82
N SER A 19 0.57 -32.55 -8.65
CA SER A 19 -0.58 -32.94 -7.84
C SER A 19 -1.02 -31.78 -6.95
N THR A 20 -2.20 -31.25 -7.29
CA THR A 20 -3.07 -30.47 -6.42
C THR A 20 -3.44 -31.29 -5.19
N THR A 21 -3.44 -30.71 -3.99
CA THR A 21 -4.51 -30.88 -3.00
C THR A 21 -4.44 -29.75 -1.97
N ASP A 22 -5.62 -29.25 -1.66
CA ASP A 22 -6.01 -28.15 -0.81
C ASP A 22 -5.42 -28.16 0.61
N ALA A 23 -5.05 -26.98 1.09
CA ALA A 23 -5.03 -26.66 2.51
C ALA A 23 -5.80 -25.36 2.72
N GLU A 24 -7.10 -25.55 2.92
CA GLU A 24 -8.06 -24.59 3.43
C GLU A 24 -7.51 -23.88 4.68
N THR A 25 -7.01 -22.65 4.53
CA THR A 25 -6.85 -21.74 5.66
C THR A 25 -8.14 -20.95 5.81
N LYS A 26 -9.07 -21.51 6.60
CA LYS A 26 -10.16 -20.73 7.18
C LYS A 26 -9.53 -19.59 7.98
N ASN A 27 -9.63 -18.36 7.48
CA ASN A 27 -9.60 -17.21 8.38
C ASN A 27 -10.82 -16.35 8.12
N ALA A 28 -11.73 -16.47 9.09
CA ALA A 28 -12.90 -15.68 9.40
C ALA A 28 -13.36 -14.70 8.31
N GLY A 29 -14.53 -15.00 7.74
CA GLY A 29 -15.35 -13.98 7.11
C GLY A 29 -15.54 -12.82 8.09
N ALA A 30 -14.77 -11.75 7.88
CA ALA A 30 -15.10 -10.46 8.42
C ALA A 30 -16.42 -10.08 7.74
N THR A 31 -17.51 -10.22 8.49
CA THR A 31 -18.84 -9.74 8.11
C THR A 31 -18.68 -8.31 7.64
N THR A 32 -18.66 -8.11 6.32
CA THR A 32 -18.74 -6.78 5.72
C THR A 32 -20.13 -6.26 6.01
N LYS A 33 -20.29 -5.64 7.18
CA LYS A 33 -21.40 -4.76 7.46
C LYS A 33 -21.30 -3.66 6.42
N THR A 34 -22.09 -3.77 5.36
CA THR A 34 -22.30 -2.69 4.39
C THR A 34 -22.89 -1.53 5.18
N LEU A 35 -22.00 -0.61 5.58
CA LEU A 35 -22.38 0.70 6.03
C LEU A 35 -22.56 1.52 4.76
N SER A 36 -23.77 1.47 4.21
CA SER A 36 -24.21 2.44 3.20
C SER A 36 -24.46 3.78 3.90
N ALA A 37 -23.37 4.44 4.26
CA ALA A 37 -23.25 5.86 4.51
C ALA A 37 -21.99 6.25 3.74
N THR A 38 -21.97 7.38 3.04
CA THR A 38 -20.78 7.92 2.35
C THR A 38 -19.50 7.54 3.10
N SER A 39 -18.79 6.52 2.59
CA SER A 39 -17.83 5.78 3.38
C SER A 39 -16.65 6.68 3.68
N PHE A 40 -16.36 6.90 4.98
CA PHE A 40 -15.12 7.55 5.38
C PHE A 40 -13.94 6.84 4.70
N THR A 41 -13.08 7.61 4.04
CA THR A 41 -11.95 7.09 3.28
C THR A 41 -10.67 7.83 3.67
N ILE A 42 -9.56 7.08 3.66
CA ILE A 42 -8.22 7.59 3.95
C ILE A 42 -7.30 7.52 2.73
N ASN A 43 -7.84 7.22 1.55
CA ASN A 43 -7.05 6.95 0.35
C ASN A 43 -6.08 8.09 0.01
N GLU A 44 -6.51 9.33 0.17
CA GLU A 44 -5.67 10.50 -0.09
C GLU A 44 -4.54 10.65 0.94
N ILE A 45 -4.80 10.34 2.21
CA ILE A 45 -3.79 10.34 3.27
C ILE A 45 -2.71 9.32 2.92
N VAL A 46 -3.12 8.08 2.60
CA VAL A 46 -2.21 6.99 2.25
C VAL A 46 -1.42 7.34 0.99
N SER A 47 -2.07 7.91 -0.03
CA SER A 47 -1.41 8.30 -1.28
C SER A 47 -0.35 9.38 -1.05
N SER A 48 -0.68 10.44 -0.31
CA SER A 48 0.26 11.54 0.00
C SER A 48 1.42 11.07 0.88
N TYR A 49 1.15 10.24 1.88
CA TYR A 49 2.19 9.62 2.71
C TYR A 49 3.14 8.72 1.89
N LEU A 50 2.62 7.87 1.01
CA LEU A 50 3.46 7.02 0.17
C LEU A 50 4.33 7.84 -0.79
N LYS A 51 3.81 8.95 -1.34
CA LYS A 51 4.60 9.90 -2.14
C LYS A 51 5.72 10.52 -1.31
N LEU A 52 5.42 10.98 -0.10
CA LEU A 52 6.41 11.53 0.82
C LEU A 52 7.50 10.51 1.13
N LYS A 53 7.12 9.30 1.57
CA LYS A 53 8.05 8.19 1.84
C LYS A 53 8.96 7.91 0.64
N ASN A 54 8.38 7.81 -0.55
CA ASN A 54 9.14 7.51 -1.76
C ASN A 54 10.10 8.64 -2.15
N ALA A 55 9.73 9.90 -1.92
CA ALA A 55 10.62 11.04 -2.15
C ALA A 55 11.79 11.05 -1.15
N LEU A 56 11.53 10.77 0.13
CA LEU A 56 12.56 10.64 1.16
C LEU A 56 13.56 9.52 0.85
N VAL A 57 13.08 8.34 0.45
CA VAL A 57 13.93 7.21 0.04
C VAL A 57 14.81 7.55 -1.17
N LYS A 58 14.35 8.46 -2.03
CA LYS A 58 15.08 8.91 -3.22
C LYS A 58 16.00 10.11 -2.96
N ASP A 59 16.05 10.62 -1.72
CA ASP A 59 16.71 11.88 -1.39
C ASP A 59 16.19 13.08 -2.23
N ASP A 60 14.94 13.01 -2.69
CA ASP A 60 14.29 14.08 -3.45
C ASP A 60 13.67 15.09 -2.47
N SER A 61 14.49 16.02 -1.99
CA SER A 61 14.07 17.04 -1.03
C SER A 61 12.91 17.90 -1.52
N LYS A 62 12.84 18.21 -2.82
CA LYS A 62 11.76 19.02 -3.39
C LYS A 62 10.47 18.22 -3.51
N GLY A 63 10.56 16.96 -3.96
CA GLY A 63 9.44 16.03 -3.99
C GLY A 63 8.89 15.77 -2.58
N ALA A 64 9.78 15.62 -1.59
CA ALA A 64 9.41 15.42 -0.20
C ALA A 64 8.67 16.64 0.36
N ALA A 65 9.19 17.87 0.16
CA ALA A 65 8.51 19.09 0.61
C ALA A 65 7.12 19.25 -0.02
N ASN A 66 6.99 18.97 -1.32
CA ASN A 66 5.69 19.04 -2.00
C ASN A 66 4.70 17.98 -1.49
N ALA A 67 5.16 16.74 -1.29
CA ALA A 67 4.33 15.66 -0.79
C ALA A 67 3.94 15.85 0.69
N GLY A 68 4.84 16.39 1.52
CA GLY A 68 4.58 16.77 2.90
C GLY A 68 3.50 17.85 2.99
N LYS A 69 3.61 18.90 2.17
CA LYS A 69 2.56 19.92 2.06
C LYS A 69 1.22 19.34 1.61
N ALA A 70 1.22 18.43 0.65
CA ALA A 70 0.00 17.75 0.21
C ALA A 70 -0.61 16.92 1.35
N LEU A 71 0.20 16.15 2.09
CA LEU A 71 -0.25 15.39 3.25
C LEU A 71 -0.87 16.29 4.32
N TYR A 72 -0.21 17.42 4.65
CA TYR A 72 -0.74 18.42 5.59
C TYR A 72 -2.12 18.94 5.16
N VAL A 73 -2.27 19.31 3.89
CA VAL A 73 -3.57 19.78 3.36
C VAL A 73 -4.63 18.69 3.43
N THR A 74 -4.29 17.45 3.05
CA THR A 74 -5.22 16.32 3.11
C THR A 74 -5.70 16.06 4.54
N LEU A 75 -4.80 16.04 5.53
CA LEU A 75 -5.16 15.83 6.93
C LEU A 75 -6.13 16.89 7.47
N ASN A 76 -6.02 18.13 7.00
CA ASN A 76 -6.94 19.22 7.37
C ASN A 76 -8.30 19.17 6.63
N SER A 77 -8.39 18.43 5.53
CA SER A 77 -9.56 18.44 4.63
C SER A 77 -10.53 17.28 4.86
N ILE A 78 -10.11 16.25 5.61
CA ILE A 78 -10.92 15.06 5.88
C ILE A 78 -12.14 15.41 6.74
N ASP A 79 -13.34 15.06 6.25
CA ASP A 79 -14.57 15.16 7.04
C ASP A 79 -14.68 13.99 8.03
N THR A 80 -14.59 14.29 9.32
CA THR A 80 -14.67 13.31 10.41
C THR A 80 -16.08 13.17 10.97
N LYS A 81 -17.10 13.83 10.42
CA LYS A 81 -18.48 13.80 10.96
C LYS A 81 -19.09 12.40 10.96
N SER A 82 -18.70 11.55 10.02
CA SER A 82 -19.16 10.16 9.94
C SER A 82 -18.46 9.21 10.90
N LEU A 83 -17.39 9.64 11.58
CA LEU A 83 -16.70 8.84 12.58
C LEU A 83 -17.41 8.89 13.93
N ASP A 84 -17.43 7.76 14.64
CA ASP A 84 -17.82 7.76 16.05
C ASP A 84 -16.83 8.57 16.91
N ALA A 85 -17.21 8.87 18.15
CA ALA A 85 -16.43 9.72 19.04
C ALA A 85 -15.02 9.18 19.31
N LYS A 86 -14.85 7.86 19.43
CA LYS A 86 -13.56 7.24 19.72
C LYS A 86 -12.65 7.34 18.49
N LEU A 87 -13.16 7.00 17.31
CA LEU A 87 -12.42 7.07 16.06
C LEU A 87 -12.09 8.51 15.66
N LYS A 88 -12.99 9.46 15.90
CA LYS A 88 -12.74 10.87 15.68
C LYS A 88 -11.59 11.37 16.55
N LYS A 89 -11.59 11.01 17.84
CA LYS A 89 -10.49 11.40 18.75
C LYS A 89 -9.16 10.84 18.26
N GLU A 90 -9.12 9.54 17.94
CA GLU A 90 -7.90 8.89 17.43
C GLU A 90 -7.40 9.56 16.15
N TYR A 91 -8.30 9.87 15.23
CA TYR A 91 -7.95 10.58 14.00
C TYR A 91 -7.34 11.96 14.29
N VAL A 92 -7.95 12.74 15.18
CA VAL A 92 -7.48 14.08 15.53
C VAL A 92 -6.09 14.02 16.16
N ASP A 93 -5.88 13.13 17.13
CA ASP A 93 -4.59 12.98 17.81
C ASP A 93 -3.48 12.64 16.77
N ILE A 94 -3.73 11.65 15.89
CA ILE A 94 -2.77 11.26 14.84
C ILE A 94 -2.54 12.39 13.82
N ALA A 95 -3.60 13.08 13.40
CA ALA A 95 -3.51 14.14 12.42
C ALA A 95 -2.75 15.33 12.98
N ASP A 96 -2.94 15.68 14.25
CA ASP A 96 -2.23 16.75 14.93
C ASP A 96 -0.73 16.43 15.02
N ASP A 97 -0.35 15.25 15.50
CA ASP A 97 1.05 14.81 15.53
C ASP A 97 1.70 14.86 14.13
N ALA A 98 0.99 14.34 13.12
CA ALA A 98 1.50 14.34 11.74
C ALA A 98 1.68 15.76 11.17
N LYS A 99 0.83 16.71 11.55
CA LYS A 99 0.92 18.11 11.11
C LYS A 99 2.08 18.86 11.77
N GLU A 100 2.45 18.51 13.00
CA GLU A 100 3.61 19.10 13.69
C GLU A 100 4.95 18.68 13.06
N HIS A 101 4.97 17.56 12.36
CA HIS A 101 6.15 16.97 11.73
C HIS A 101 6.22 17.14 10.20
N ALA A 102 5.21 17.77 9.57
CA ALA A 102 5.07 17.89 8.11
C ALA A 102 5.72 19.13 7.49
#